data_AF-Q5JE25-F1
#
_entry.id   AF-Q5JE25-F1
#
_cell.length_a   1.000
_cell.length_b   1.000
_cell.length_c   1.000
_cell.angle_alpha   90.00
_cell.angle_beta   90.00
_cell.angle_gamma   90.00
#
_symmetry.space_group_name_H-M   'P 1'
#
loop_
_entity.id
_entity.type
_entity.pdbx_description
1 polymer ?
#
loop_
_entity_poly.entity_id
_entity_poly.type
_entity_poly.pdbx_seq_one_letter_code
_entity_poly.pdbx_strand_id
1 'polypeptide(L)'
;MHGALGLGLLAIGIAGLIALLIALVIAGFVLYLGTELAGIKKASLGKSIVAVVGGGILAGILFIIPVLGWILGIVAYIWVIKVVFDTDWLRATLAFLMAIIIEVIVLWLFKLLLGISLLAAL
;
A
#
# COMPACT_ATOMS: atom_id res chain seq x y z
N MET A 1 -33.81 20.30 7.45
CA MET A 1 -32.34 20.44 7.58
C MET A 1 -31.56 19.18 7.14
N HIS A 2 -32.13 18.27 6.33
CA HIS A 2 -31.49 17.00 5.93
C HIS A 2 -30.81 17.03 4.54
N GLY A 3 -31.01 18.07 3.73
CA GLY A 3 -30.52 18.12 2.34
C GLY A 3 -29.03 18.46 2.20
N ALA A 4 -28.55 19.52 2.84
CA ALA A 4 -27.15 19.97 2.68
C ALA A 4 -26.14 19.06 3.43
N LEU A 5 -26.50 18.58 4.62
CA LEU A 5 -25.65 17.66 5.40
C LEU A 5 -25.57 16.27 4.75
N GLY A 6 -26.68 15.76 4.20
CA GLY A 6 -26.70 14.48 3.48
C GLY A 6 -25.88 14.49 2.19
N LEU A 7 -25.96 15.57 1.41
CA LEU A 7 -25.12 15.76 0.22
C LEU A 7 -23.64 15.93 0.57
N GLY A 8 -23.34 16.62 1.67
CA GLY A 8 -21.96 16.76 2.17
C GLY A 8 -21.34 15.44 2.60
N LEU A 9 -22.06 14.61 3.37
CA LEU A 9 -21.59 13.27 3.76
C LEU A 9 -21.40 12.33 2.56
N LEU A 10 -22.31 12.37 1.58
CA LEU A 10 -22.16 11.61 0.33
C LEU A 10 -20.92 12.03 -0.45
N ALA A 11 -20.67 13.33 -0.60
CA ALA A 11 -19.49 13.84 -1.29
C ALA A 11 -18.18 13.41 -0.61
N ILE A 12 -18.12 13.46 0.73
CA ILE A 12 -16.96 13.00 1.50
C ILE A 12 -16.77 11.48 1.34
N GLY A 13 -17.86 10.71 1.39
CA GLY A 13 -17.80 9.26 1.19
C GLY A 13 -17.26 8.87 -0.19
N ILE A 14 -17.73 9.53 -1.25
CA ILE A 14 -17.24 9.30 -2.61
C ILE A 14 -15.76 9.71 -2.75
N ALA A 15 -15.38 10.87 -2.22
CA ALA A 15 -14.00 11.34 -2.25
C ALA A 15 -13.05 10.38 -1.51
N GLY A 16 -13.47 9.88 -0.34
CA GLY A 16 -12.70 8.90 0.44
C GLY A 16 -12.52 7.57 -0.31
N LEU A 17 -13.58 7.08 -0.96
CA LEU A 17 -13.50 5.86 -1.77
C LEU A 17 -12.55 6.03 -2.97
N ILE A 18 -12.62 7.15 -3.68
CA ILE A 18 -11.72 7.46 -4.79
C ILE A 18 -10.27 7.52 -4.29
N ALA A 19 -10.02 8.22 -3.20
CA ALA A 19 -8.69 8.32 -2.59
C ALA A 19 -8.14 6.94 -2.21
N LEU A 20 -8.97 6.06 -1.64
CA LEU A 20 -8.61 4.69 -1.30
C LEU A 20 -8.23 3.88 -2.54
N LEU A 21 -9.02 3.95 -3.61
CA LEU A 21 -8.73 3.24 -4.86
C LEU A 21 -7.42 3.71 -5.50
N ILE A 22 -7.18 5.02 -5.52
CA ILE A 22 -5.91 5.60 -6.00
C ILE A 22 -4.75 5.11 -5.14
N ALA A 23 -4.89 5.14 -3.81
CA ALA A 23 -3.86 4.67 -2.89
C ALA A 23 -3.52 3.19 -3.10
N LEU A 24 -4.52 2.33 -3.34
CA LEU A 24 -4.30 0.90 -3.62
C LEU A 24 -3.53 0.68 -4.94
N VAL A 25 -3.82 1.47 -5.97
CA VAL A 25 -3.08 1.40 -7.25
C VAL A 25 -1.63 1.84 -7.05
N ILE A 26 -1.41 2.95 -6.33
CA ILE A 26 -0.06 3.45 -6.03
C ILE A 26 0.71 2.41 -5.20
N ALA A 27 0.11 1.87 -4.14
CA ALA A 27 0.74 0.84 -3.31
C ALA A 27 1.04 -0.43 -4.12
N GLY A 28 0.13 -0.84 -5.00
CA GLY A 28 0.35 -1.94 -5.94
C GLY A 28 1.53 -1.67 -6.88
N PHE A 29 1.68 -0.44 -7.36
CA PHE A 29 2.82 -0.03 -8.18
C PHE A 29 4.14 -0.04 -7.40
N VAL A 30 4.14 0.44 -6.16
CA VAL A 30 5.32 0.40 -5.28
C VAL A 30 5.76 -1.05 -5.01
N LEU A 31 4.80 -1.93 -4.69
CA LEU A 31 5.11 -3.34 -4.50
C LEU A 31 5.60 -3.99 -5.80
N TYR A 32 5.02 -3.65 -6.95
CA TYR A 32 5.50 -4.13 -8.25
C TYR A 32 6.98 -3.81 -8.45
N LEU A 33 7.39 -2.57 -8.22
CA LEU A 33 8.81 -2.20 -8.27
C LEU A 33 9.65 -2.98 -7.25
N GLY A 34 9.14 -3.17 -6.03
CA GLY A 34 9.82 -3.98 -5.02
C GLY A 34 10.04 -5.43 -5.47
N THR A 35 9.06 -6.02 -6.15
CA THR A 35 9.15 -7.39 -6.68
C THR A 35 10.13 -7.53 -7.84
N GLU A 36 10.20 -6.53 -8.73
CA GLU A 36 11.18 -6.47 -9.81
C GLU A 36 12.61 -6.40 -9.25
N LEU A 37 12.83 -5.51 -8.26
CA LEU A 37 14.13 -5.35 -7.61
C LEU A 37 14.54 -6.57 -6.78
N ALA A 38 13.57 -7.32 -6.24
CA ALA A 38 13.80 -8.59 -5.55
C ALA A 38 14.02 -9.79 -6.49
N GLY A 39 13.98 -9.58 -7.82
CA GLY A 39 14.24 -10.63 -8.81
C GLY A 39 13.07 -11.61 -9.04
N ILE A 40 11.83 -11.19 -8.77
CA ILE A 40 10.63 -12.02 -8.99
C ILE A 40 10.20 -11.92 -10.47
N LYS A 41 10.64 -12.89 -11.28
CA LYS A 41 10.45 -12.91 -12.75
C LYS A 41 9.01 -12.88 -13.28
N LYS A 42 8.02 -13.24 -12.46
CA LYS A 42 6.59 -13.31 -12.85
C LYS A 42 5.77 -12.19 -12.21
N ALA A 43 6.42 -11.08 -11.86
CA ALA A 43 5.77 -9.92 -11.30
C ALA A 43 4.87 -9.24 -12.34
N SER A 44 3.73 -8.73 -11.88
CA SER A 44 2.85 -7.89 -12.69
C SER A 44 2.12 -6.91 -11.78
N LEU A 45 1.70 -5.78 -12.34
CA LEU A 45 0.96 -4.77 -11.57
C LEU A 45 -0.33 -5.34 -10.98
N GLY A 46 -1.07 -6.15 -11.75
CA GLY A 46 -2.30 -6.80 -11.28
C GLY A 46 -2.07 -7.74 -10.09
N LYS A 47 -1.03 -8.58 -10.15
CA LYS A 47 -0.62 -9.42 -9.00
C LYS A 47 -0.22 -8.57 -7.79
N SER A 48 0.47 -7.46 -8.03
CA SER A 48 0.90 -6.56 -6.96
C SER A 48 -0.27 -5.88 -6.26
N ILE A 49 -1.28 -5.42 -7.01
CA ILE A 49 -2.52 -4.90 -6.43
C ILE A 49 -3.24 -5.97 -5.61
N VAL A 50 -3.36 -7.20 -6.14
CA VAL A 50 -3.97 -8.32 -5.40
C VAL A 50 -3.20 -8.63 -4.12
N ALA A 51 -1.87 -8.62 -4.16
CA ALA A 51 -1.03 -8.85 -2.99
C ALA A 51 -1.16 -7.73 -1.95
N VAL A 52 -1.26 -6.47 -2.39
CA VAL A 52 -1.47 -5.32 -1.49
C VAL A 52 -2.84 -5.40 -0.83
N VAL A 53 -3.89 -5.66 -1.59
CA VAL A 53 -5.25 -5.76 -1.07
C VAL A 53 -5.37 -6.95 -0.13
N GLY A 54 -4.98 -8.14 -0.58
CA GLY A 54 -5.06 -9.37 0.21
C GLY A 54 -4.15 -9.34 1.44
N GLY A 55 -2.91 -8.86 1.28
CA GLY A 55 -1.94 -8.71 2.36
C GLY A 55 -2.38 -7.68 3.38
N GLY A 56 -2.88 -6.52 2.92
CA GLY A 56 -3.38 -5.46 3.77
C GLY A 56 -4.59 -5.88 4.60
N ILE A 57 -5.56 -6.58 3.98
CA ILE A 57 -6.74 -7.11 4.67
C ILE A 57 -6.31 -8.14 5.72
N LEU A 58 -5.48 -9.11 5.35
CA LEU A 58 -5.05 -10.17 6.27
C LEU A 58 -4.22 -9.62 7.42
N ALA A 59 -3.29 -8.69 7.14
CA ALA A 59 -2.51 -8.00 8.17
C ALA A 59 -3.40 -7.17 9.10
N GLY A 60 -4.38 -6.45 8.54
CA GLY A 60 -5.33 -5.65 9.30
C GLY A 60 -6.18 -6.48 10.27
N ILE A 61 -6.62 -7.66 9.86
CA ILE A 61 -7.33 -8.61 10.76
C ILE A 61 -6.42 -9.05 11.91
N LEU A 62 -5.15 -9.36 11.62
CA LEU A 62 -4.20 -9.84 12.63
C LEU A 62 -3.78 -8.75 13.61
N PHE A 63 -3.75 -7.47 13.19
CA PHE A 63 -3.45 -6.33 14.05
C PHE A 63 -4.45 -6.12 15.20
N ILE A 64 -5.62 -6.77 15.16
CA ILE A 64 -6.58 -6.78 16.27
C ILE A 64 -5.99 -7.46 17.52
N ILE A 65 -5.05 -8.40 17.34
CA ILE A 65 -4.37 -9.10 18.44
C ILE A 65 -3.32 -8.16 19.07
N PRO A 66 -3.44 -7.78 20.35
CA PRO A 66 -2.48 -6.89 20.99
C PRO A 66 -1.06 -7.47 20.98
N VAL A 67 -0.07 -6.61 20.74
CA VAL A 67 1.38 -6.91 20.72
C VAL A 67 1.79 -7.89 19.62
N LEU A 68 1.26 -9.12 19.60
CA LEU A 68 1.59 -10.16 18.64
C LEU A 68 1.04 -9.90 17.23
N GLY A 69 -0.08 -9.17 17.14
CA GLY A 69 -0.73 -8.87 15.87
C GLY A 69 0.18 -8.18 14.87
N TRP A 70 1.08 -7.30 15.34
CA TRP A 70 2.03 -6.58 14.49
C TRP A 70 2.97 -7.52 13.73
N ILE A 71 3.57 -8.46 14.44
CA ILE A 71 4.50 -9.44 13.86
C ILE A 71 3.74 -10.40 12.96
N LEU A 72 2.60 -10.90 13.43
CA LEU A 72 1.74 -11.81 12.65
C LEU A 72 1.25 -11.15 11.36
N GLY A 73 0.89 -9.87 11.41
CA GLY A 73 0.44 -9.12 10.25
C GLY A 73 1.55 -8.94 9.20
N ILE A 74 2.78 -8.63 9.63
CA ILE A 74 3.93 -8.55 8.71
C ILE A 74 4.19 -9.91 8.06
N VAL A 75 4.25 -10.98 8.87
CA VAL A 75 4.48 -12.34 8.35
C VAL A 75 3.38 -12.76 7.39
N ALA A 76 2.12 -12.45 7.71
CA ALA A 76 0.98 -12.75 6.86
C ALA A 76 1.01 -11.94 5.56
N TYR A 77 1.41 -10.68 5.60
CA TYR A 77 1.59 -9.87 4.39
C TYR A 77 2.66 -10.47 3.47
N ILE A 78 3.82 -10.83 4.02
CA ILE A 78 4.90 -11.50 3.28
C ILE A 78 4.42 -12.85 2.72
N TRP A 79 3.64 -13.59 3.50
CA TRP A 79 3.03 -14.84 3.05
C TRP A 79 2.09 -14.63 1.85
N VAL A 80 1.27 -13.57 1.85
CA VAL A 80 0.41 -13.25 0.70
C VAL A 80 1.26 -12.95 -0.53
N ILE A 81 2.33 -12.16 -0.42
CA ILE A 81 3.27 -11.92 -1.54
C ILE A 81 3.80 -13.27 -2.04
N LYS A 82 4.28 -14.13 -1.13
CA LYS A 82 4.80 -15.45 -1.47
C LYS A 82 3.81 -16.28 -2.30
N VAL A 83 2.55 -16.31 -1.88
CA VAL A 83 1.48 -17.07 -2.55
C VAL A 83 1.10 -16.45 -3.89
N VAL A 84 0.90 -15.14 -3.95
CA VAL A 84 0.45 -14.44 -5.16
C VAL A 84 1.50 -14.48 -6.27
N PHE A 85 2.78 -14.36 -5.89
CA PHE A 85 3.90 -14.35 -6.84
C PHE A 85 4.52 -15.72 -7.09
N ASP A 86 4.07 -16.77 -6.39
CA ASP A 86 4.63 -18.12 -6.47
C ASP A 86 6.15 -18.10 -6.30
N THR A 87 6.60 -17.59 -5.14
CA THR A 87 8.01 -17.37 -4.84
C THR A 87 8.43 -17.96 -3.49
N ASP A 88 9.71 -17.85 -3.16
CA ASP A 88 10.26 -18.28 -1.88
C ASP A 88 10.18 -17.17 -0.81
N TRP A 89 10.35 -17.55 0.45
CA TRP A 89 10.25 -16.63 1.58
C TRP A 89 11.29 -15.51 1.53
N LEU A 90 12.50 -15.79 1.05
CA LEU A 90 13.56 -14.80 0.96
C LEU A 90 13.18 -13.73 -0.06
N ARG A 91 12.79 -14.11 -1.27
CA ARG A 91 12.36 -13.17 -2.31
C ARG A 91 11.12 -12.39 -1.92
N ALA A 92 10.12 -13.02 -1.29
CA ALA A 92 8.93 -12.33 -0.80
C ALA A 92 9.29 -11.28 0.27
N THR A 93 10.19 -11.63 1.19
CA THR A 93 10.67 -10.71 2.23
C THR A 93 11.46 -9.56 1.62
N LEU A 94 12.35 -9.86 0.66
CA LEU A 94 13.09 -8.83 -0.07
C LEU A 94 12.16 -7.89 -0.83
N ALA A 95 11.13 -8.41 -1.51
CA ALA A 95 10.15 -7.58 -2.20
C ALA A 95 9.40 -6.65 -1.24
N PHE A 96 9.00 -7.15 -0.07
CA PHE A 96 8.40 -6.34 0.99
C PHE A 96 9.33 -5.24 1.49
N LEU A 97 10.60 -5.57 1.79
CA LEU A 97 11.59 -4.59 2.23
C LEU A 97 11.89 -3.55 1.15
N MET A 98 12.00 -3.96 -0.11
CA MET A 98 12.20 -3.05 -1.24
C MET A 98 10.99 -2.14 -1.43
N ALA A 99 9.77 -2.65 -1.27
CA ALA A 99 8.57 -1.84 -1.32
C ALA A 99 8.58 -0.75 -0.23
N ILE A 100 8.98 -1.07 1.00
CA ILE A 100 9.14 -0.08 2.08
C ILE A 100 10.17 0.99 1.70
N ILE A 101 11.33 0.58 1.16
CA ILE A 101 12.37 1.53 0.75
C ILE A 101 11.84 2.48 -0.33
N ILE A 102 11.17 1.94 -1.35
CA ILE A 102 10.57 2.73 -2.42
C ILE A 102 9.49 3.65 -1.87
N GLU A 103 8.62 3.17 -0.98
CA GLU A 103 7.57 3.96 -0.34
C GLU A 103 8.16 5.15 0.42
N VAL A 104 9.22 4.92 1.22
CA VAL A 104 9.92 5.98 1.94
C VAL A 104 10.51 7.02 0.97
N ILE A 105 11.13 6.58 -0.13
CA ILE A 105 11.65 7.49 -1.17
C ILE A 105 10.52 8.32 -1.79
N VAL A 106 9.41 7.67 -2.16
CA VAL A 106 8.24 8.33 -2.74
C VAL A 106 7.68 9.38 -1.76
N LEU A 107 7.50 9.03 -0.49
CA LEU A 107 7.03 9.96 0.54
C LEU A 107 7.99 11.15 0.73
N TRP A 108 9.30 10.92 0.69
CA TRP A 108 10.29 12.00 0.74
C TRP A 108 10.19 12.93 -0.47
N LEU A 109 10.04 12.39 -1.68
CA LEU A 109 9.86 13.17 -2.90
C LEU A 109 8.56 14.00 -2.85
N PHE A 110 7.46 13.43 -2.37
CA PHE A 110 6.21 14.17 -2.18
C PHE A 110 6.37 15.30 -1.17
N LYS A 111 7.02 15.06 -0.03
CA LYS A 111 7.29 16.11 0.96
C LYS A 111 8.14 17.24 0.39
N LEU A 112 9.17 16.90 -0.38
CA LEU A 112 10.02 17.89 -1.04
C LEU A 112 9.21 18.71 -2.06
N LEU A 113 8.43 18.04 -2.92
CA LEU A 113 7.61 18.70 -3.93
C LEU A 113 6.57 19.65 -3.30
N LEU A 114 5.87 19.19 -2.26
CA LEU A 114 4.88 19.98 -1.55
C LEU A 114 5.55 21.13 -0.77
N GLY A 115 6.69 20.88 -0.14
CA GLY A 115 7.47 21.91 0.55
C GLY A 115 7.97 23.00 -0.39
N ILE A 116 8.47 22.64 -1.57
CA ILE A 116 8.86 23.58 -2.62
C ILE A 116 7.63 24.34 -3.14
N SER A 117 6.49 23.67 -3.34
CA SER A 117 5.27 24.34 -3.81
C SER A 117 4.71 25.36 -2.81
N LEU A 118 4.83 25.11 -1.50
CA LEU A 118 4.43 26.04 -0.45
C LEU A 118 5.37 27.26 -0.41
N LEU A 119 6.67 27.06 -0.63
CA LEU A 119 7.65 28.13 -0.75
C LEU A 119 7.46 28.97 -2.02
N ALA A 120 7.03 28.35 -3.12
CA ALA A 120 6.74 29.04 -4.39
C ALA A 120 5.41 29.83 -4.38
N ALA A 121 4.55 29.60 -3.39
CA ALA A 121 3.25 30.25 -3.24
C ALA A 121 3.27 31.46 -2.28
N LEU A 122 4.42 31.77 -1.67
CA LEU A 122 4.67 32.93 -0.80
C LEU A 122 5.47 34.01 -1.55
#